data_AF-A0A6C0M0N2-F1
#
_entry.id   AF-A0A6C0M0N2-F1
#
_cell.length_a   1.000
_cell.length_b   1.000
_cell.length_c   1.000
_cell.angle_alpha   90.00
_cell.angle_beta   90.00
_cell.angle_gamma   90.00
#
_symmetry.space_group_name_H-M   'P 1'
#
loop_
_entity.id
_entity.type
_entity.pdbx_description
1 polymer ?
#
loop_
_entity_poly.entity_id
_entity_poly.type
_entity_poly.pdbx_seq_one_letter_code
_entity_poly.pdbx_strand_id
1 'polypeptide(L)'
;MDILKKHVLKLSHNELDDPKIMLEISENIAKQDFDLDIYKLIKKYKDEIDNVSNPKIWDFSKKLSNMFEMIHINNKGKTNNLGIANYDPISRSYFKMWEMITDLNLIDFQKKKLNVVCLAEGPGGFVECICNMRKKYSNYTDDNITCMTLRSYRNVVPGWNKSGKIFRENKGLRIFYGKDDTGDLYKSENIISLKNLVKSNKADLVTADGGFDFSMNYNHQEQLSLRLLIVESISALACLNEGGHYVLKIFDIHTKLTVKLIYFLTIYFKNVYITKPFTSRPANSEKYIVCKNFIGISENYLNELIYLVSEWEILDEQNKLVQDIFPELSVPVKFQEGLKLYNRHLASIQIKNILKTLCYINLSIENNHINHIKQNQAIVSSLWCHKYNLPINIKCKFLKDNIEHYNYIPNFMNY
;
A
#
# COMPACT_ATOMS: atom_id res chain seq x y z
N MET A 1 -8.52 -15.03 -19.42
CA MET A 1 -8.99 -14.45 -18.14
C MET A 1 -8.15 -14.95 -16.95
N ASP A 2 -7.69 -16.21 -16.93
CA ASP A 2 -6.98 -16.81 -15.78
C ASP A 2 -5.69 -16.09 -15.34
N ILE A 3 -4.95 -15.46 -16.26
CA ILE A 3 -3.75 -14.65 -15.97
C ILE A 3 -4.05 -13.47 -15.03
N LEU A 4 -5.29 -13.00 -14.98
CA LEU A 4 -5.71 -11.86 -14.13
C LEU A 4 -6.47 -12.31 -12.87
N LYS A 5 -6.32 -13.58 -12.47
CA LYS A 5 -6.83 -14.09 -11.20
C LYS A 5 -5.86 -13.73 -10.07
N LYS A 6 -6.35 -12.95 -9.10
CA LYS A 6 -5.57 -12.51 -7.94
C LYS A 6 -5.83 -13.46 -6.77
N HIS A 7 -4.78 -13.87 -6.06
CA HIS A 7 -4.93 -14.58 -4.80
C HIS A 7 -5.22 -13.57 -3.69
N VAL A 8 -6.37 -13.73 -3.04
CA VAL A 8 -6.83 -12.85 -1.96
C VAL A 8 -7.16 -13.74 -0.77
N LEU A 9 -6.55 -13.47 0.38
CA LEU A 9 -6.95 -14.10 1.63
C LEU A 9 -8.17 -13.37 2.16
N LYS A 10 -9.25 -14.10 2.44
CA LYS A 10 -10.44 -13.58 3.13
C LYS A 10 -10.47 -14.11 4.56
N LEU A 11 -10.62 -13.21 5.51
CA LEU A 11 -10.75 -13.46 6.93
C LEU A 11 -12.13 -12.96 7.37
N SER A 12 -12.87 -13.81 8.09
CA SER A 12 -14.19 -13.47 8.62
C SER A 12 -14.06 -12.68 9.92
N HIS A 13 -15.14 -11.99 10.29
CA HIS A 13 -15.30 -11.39 11.61
C HIS A 13 -15.08 -12.41 12.73
N ASN A 14 -14.43 -11.96 13.81
CA ASN A 14 -14.32 -12.71 15.06
C ASN A 14 -15.05 -11.94 16.15
N GLU A 15 -16.09 -12.55 16.72
CA GLU A 15 -16.80 -12.03 17.89
C GLU A 15 -15.91 -12.26 19.12
N LEU A 16 -15.28 -11.18 19.59
CA LEU A 16 -14.43 -11.14 20.77
C LEU A 16 -14.63 -9.80 21.48
N ASP A 17 -14.46 -9.81 22.80
CA ASP A 17 -14.40 -8.57 23.58
C ASP A 17 -13.18 -7.73 23.18
N ASP A 18 -13.25 -6.43 23.49
CA ASP A 18 -12.17 -5.48 23.27
C ASP A 18 -10.88 -6.00 23.95
N PRO A 19 -9.80 -6.29 23.19
CA PRO A 19 -8.62 -6.90 23.77
C PRO A 19 -7.89 -5.90 24.65
N LYS A 20 -7.40 -6.36 25.80
CA LYS A 20 -6.59 -5.52 26.69
C LYS A 20 -5.34 -5.02 25.97
N ILE A 21 -5.11 -3.72 26.04
CA ILE A 21 -3.96 -3.05 25.44
C ILE A 21 -2.92 -2.69 26.49
N MET A 22 -1.65 -2.93 26.18
CA MET A 22 -0.53 -2.60 27.05
C MET A 22 0.76 -2.54 26.21
N LEU A 23 1.53 -1.47 26.36
CA LEU A 23 2.83 -1.33 25.70
C LEU A 23 3.85 -2.24 26.39
N GLU A 24 4.32 -3.27 25.69
CA GLU A 24 5.48 -4.03 26.10
C GLU A 24 6.74 -3.48 25.45
N ILE A 25 7.75 -3.18 26.26
CA ILE A 25 9.03 -2.65 25.80
C ILE A 25 10.09 -3.75 25.67
N SER A 26 11.07 -3.52 24.82
CA SER A 26 12.24 -4.37 24.62
C SER A 26 13.50 -3.52 24.46
N GLU A 27 14.65 -4.11 24.78
CA GLU A 27 15.95 -3.51 24.48
C GLU A 27 16.34 -3.66 23.01
N ASN A 28 15.69 -4.56 22.28
CA ASN A 28 16.01 -4.90 20.89
C ASN A 28 14.82 -4.66 19.97
N ILE A 29 15.11 -4.39 18.70
CA ILE A 29 14.10 -4.35 17.63
C ILE A 29 13.37 -5.69 17.61
N ALA A 30 12.04 -5.65 17.45
CA ALA A 30 11.20 -6.83 17.35
C ALA A 30 11.79 -7.85 16.35
N LYS A 31 11.98 -9.09 16.77
CA LYS A 31 12.48 -10.13 15.85
C LYS A 31 11.34 -10.61 14.96
N GLN A 32 11.67 -11.10 13.77
CA GLN A 32 10.71 -11.90 13.02
C GLN A 32 10.47 -13.21 13.79
N ASP A 33 9.33 -13.32 14.45
CA ASP A 33 8.97 -14.41 15.34
C ASP A 33 7.70 -15.17 14.90
N PHE A 34 7.27 -14.94 13.65
CA PHE A 34 6.18 -15.65 12.98
C PHE A 34 6.60 -16.16 11.59
N ASP A 35 6.30 -17.43 11.31
CA ASP A 35 6.61 -18.09 10.02
C ASP A 35 8.09 -17.95 9.60
N LEU A 36 8.98 -18.21 10.57
CA LEU A 36 10.41 -17.92 10.49
C LEU A 36 11.12 -18.60 9.31
N ASP A 37 10.69 -19.82 8.95
CA ASP A 37 11.30 -20.58 7.86
C ASP A 37 11.07 -19.90 6.50
N ILE A 38 9.84 -19.40 6.28
CA ILE A 38 9.50 -18.65 5.07
C ILE A 38 10.23 -17.31 5.04
N TYR A 39 10.30 -16.62 6.17
CA TYR A 39 11.10 -15.39 6.28
C TYR A 39 12.57 -15.63 5.89
N LYS A 40 13.22 -16.63 6.50
CA LYS A 40 14.62 -16.99 6.19
C LYS A 40 14.81 -17.33 4.72
N LEU A 41 13.86 -18.05 4.12
CA LEU A 41 13.90 -18.40 2.70
C LEU A 41 13.83 -17.17 1.80
N ILE A 42 12.87 -16.26 2.04
CA ILE A 42 12.75 -15.01 1.27
C ILE A 42 14.01 -14.17 1.46
N LYS A 43 14.50 -14.04 2.71
CA LYS A 43 15.71 -13.27 3.02
C LYS A 43 16.91 -13.78 2.23
N LYS A 44 17.14 -15.10 2.18
CA LYS A 44 18.22 -15.69 1.37
C LYS A 44 18.22 -15.16 -0.08
N TYR A 45 17.06 -15.13 -0.73
CA TYR A 45 16.97 -14.65 -2.12
C TYR A 45 16.99 -13.12 -2.23
N LYS A 46 16.51 -12.39 -1.22
CA LYS A 46 16.68 -10.92 -1.17
C LYS A 46 18.17 -10.57 -1.05
N ASP A 47 18.93 -11.28 -0.22
CA ASP A 47 20.37 -11.07 -0.05
C ASP A 47 21.15 -11.37 -1.36
N GLU A 48 20.65 -12.26 -2.24
CA GLU A 48 21.24 -12.45 -3.58
C GLU A 48 21.15 -11.21 -4.48
N ILE A 49 20.21 -10.29 -4.21
CA ILE A 49 20.09 -9.02 -4.95
C ILE A 49 21.30 -8.11 -4.66
N ASP A 50 21.82 -8.15 -3.43
CA ASP A 50 22.95 -7.34 -3.00
C ASP A 50 24.27 -7.76 -3.69
N ASN A 51 24.33 -8.97 -4.25
CA ASN A 51 25.45 -9.45 -5.06
C ASN A 51 25.48 -8.84 -6.47
N VAL A 52 24.46 -8.10 -6.89
CA VAL A 52 24.45 -7.41 -8.19
C VAL A 52 25.37 -6.18 -8.11
N SER A 53 26.48 -6.25 -8.83
CA SER A 53 27.58 -5.26 -8.80
C SER A 53 27.13 -3.80 -9.00
N ASN A 54 26.09 -3.56 -9.81
CA ASN A 54 25.57 -2.23 -10.10
C ASN A 54 24.05 -2.17 -9.85
N PRO A 55 23.58 -1.37 -8.87
CA PRO A 55 22.15 -1.20 -8.58
C PRO A 55 21.31 -0.75 -9.79
N LYS A 56 21.90 -0.06 -10.77
CA LYS A 56 21.21 0.34 -12.00
C LYS A 56 20.84 -0.85 -12.88
N ILE A 57 21.64 -1.91 -12.86
CA ILE A 57 21.38 -3.15 -13.61
C ILE A 57 20.15 -3.85 -13.01
N TRP A 58 20.08 -3.93 -11.67
CA TRP A 58 18.89 -4.43 -10.98
C TRP A 58 17.66 -3.57 -11.29
N ASP A 59 17.78 -2.24 -11.21
CA ASP A 59 16.69 -1.31 -11.48
C ASP A 59 16.14 -1.39 -12.90
N PHE A 60 17.00 -1.68 -13.88
CA PHE A 60 16.59 -1.94 -15.25
C PHE A 60 15.93 -3.31 -15.38
N SER A 61 16.57 -4.36 -14.89
CA SER A 61 16.14 -5.75 -15.08
C SER A 61 14.84 -6.06 -14.33
N LYS A 62 14.62 -5.47 -13.16
CA LYS A 62 13.37 -5.66 -12.39
C LYS A 62 12.13 -5.10 -13.09
N LYS A 63 12.31 -4.13 -14.01
CA LYS A 63 11.24 -3.62 -14.87
C LYS A 63 10.87 -4.63 -15.96
N LEU A 64 11.84 -5.41 -16.44
CA LEU A 64 11.63 -6.44 -17.45
C LEU A 64 11.00 -7.71 -16.86
N SER A 65 11.33 -8.05 -15.62
CA SER A 65 10.72 -9.21 -14.95
C SER A 65 9.26 -8.98 -14.55
N ASN A 66 8.87 -7.73 -14.25
CA ASN A 66 7.52 -7.34 -13.86
C ASN A 66 6.53 -7.35 -15.05
N MET A 67 5.59 -8.29 -15.06
CA MET A 67 4.62 -8.46 -16.14
C MET A 67 3.71 -7.24 -16.37
N PHE A 68 3.43 -6.46 -15.33
CA PHE A 68 2.51 -5.31 -15.37
C PHE A 68 3.24 -3.96 -15.42
N GLU A 69 4.53 -3.94 -15.75
CA GLU A 69 5.34 -2.71 -15.73
C GLU A 69 4.85 -1.68 -16.75
N MET A 70 4.27 -2.11 -17.87
CA MET A 70 3.84 -1.22 -18.96
C MET A 70 2.51 -0.51 -18.70
N ILE A 71 1.79 -0.81 -17.60
CA ILE A 71 0.60 -0.05 -17.20
C ILE A 71 0.96 1.44 -17.08
N HIS A 72 2.08 1.74 -16.42
CA HIS A 72 2.57 3.10 -16.20
C HIS A 72 4.09 3.17 -16.33
N ILE A 73 4.54 4.06 -17.20
CA ILE A 73 5.96 4.31 -17.43
C ILE A 73 6.27 5.73 -16.98
N ASN A 74 6.88 5.86 -15.80
CA ASN A 74 7.34 7.16 -15.32
C ASN A 74 8.51 7.63 -16.18
N ASN A 75 8.36 8.78 -16.84
CA ASN A 75 9.42 9.39 -17.62
C ASN A 75 9.57 10.87 -17.24
N LYS A 76 10.63 11.17 -16.47
CA LYS A 76 10.95 12.53 -16.06
C LYS A 76 11.25 13.38 -17.31
N GLY A 77 10.49 14.45 -17.52
CA GLY A 77 10.75 15.45 -18.55
C GLY A 77 10.05 15.24 -19.90
N LYS A 78 9.14 14.26 -20.04
CA LYS A 78 8.25 14.17 -21.20
C LYS A 78 6.81 14.48 -20.80
N THR A 79 6.11 15.22 -21.65
CA THR A 79 4.70 15.63 -21.43
C THR A 79 3.69 14.56 -21.84
N ASN A 80 4.13 13.52 -22.57
CA ASN A 80 3.25 12.52 -23.15
C ASN A 80 3.27 11.22 -22.35
N ASN A 81 2.08 10.71 -22.06
CA ASN A 81 1.90 9.39 -21.45
C ASN A 81 2.48 8.29 -22.35
N LEU A 82 3.43 7.52 -21.81
CA LEU A 82 4.08 6.41 -22.50
C LEU A 82 3.56 5.04 -22.08
N GLY A 83 2.77 4.98 -21.00
CA GLY A 83 2.16 3.75 -20.51
C GLY A 83 1.00 3.29 -21.39
N ILE A 84 0.55 2.06 -21.11
CA ILE A 84 -0.59 1.41 -21.76
C ILE A 84 -1.91 1.95 -21.23
N ALA A 85 -2.01 2.20 -19.92
CA ALA A 85 -3.16 2.92 -19.39
C ALA A 85 -3.15 4.34 -19.94
N ASN A 86 -4.24 4.80 -20.54
CA ASN A 86 -4.36 6.16 -21.08
C ASN A 86 -4.64 7.19 -19.99
N TYR A 87 -3.85 7.15 -18.92
CA TYR A 87 -3.86 8.09 -17.82
C TYR A 87 -2.47 8.16 -17.20
N ASP A 88 -1.99 9.37 -16.92
CA ASP A 88 -0.71 9.60 -16.25
C ASP A 88 -0.96 10.19 -14.85
N PRO A 89 -1.03 9.35 -13.81
CA PRO A 89 -1.32 9.81 -12.45
C PRO A 89 -0.11 10.45 -11.77
N ILE A 90 -0.35 11.15 -10.66
CA ILE A 90 0.70 11.73 -9.83
C ILE A 90 1.66 10.66 -9.26
N SER A 91 1.16 9.44 -9.06
CA SER A 91 1.94 8.30 -8.61
C SER A 91 1.34 6.97 -9.07
N ARG A 92 2.16 5.90 -9.06
CA ARG A 92 1.71 4.54 -9.38
C ARG A 92 0.70 3.97 -8.37
N SER A 93 0.57 4.56 -7.18
CA SER A 93 -0.40 4.07 -6.18
C SER A 93 -1.84 4.28 -6.66
N TYR A 94 -2.09 5.21 -7.59
CA TYR A 94 -3.37 5.36 -8.28
C TYR A 94 -3.94 4.04 -8.80
N PHE A 95 -3.15 3.27 -9.55
CA PHE A 95 -3.64 2.03 -10.15
C PHE A 95 -3.86 0.93 -9.12
N LYS A 96 -3.11 0.93 -8.01
CA LYS A 96 -3.35 -0.02 -6.90
C LYS A 96 -4.72 0.22 -6.27
N MET A 97 -5.06 1.49 -6.01
CA MET A 97 -6.37 1.85 -5.47
C MET A 97 -7.49 1.52 -6.45
N TRP A 98 -7.28 1.75 -7.75
CA TRP A 98 -8.24 1.39 -8.79
C TRP A 98 -8.55 -0.11 -8.77
N GLU A 99 -7.52 -0.96 -8.64
CA GLU A 99 -7.71 -2.42 -8.50
C GLU A 99 -8.51 -2.75 -7.24
N MET A 100 -8.16 -2.17 -6.09
CA MET A 100 -8.80 -2.49 -4.82
C MET A 100 -10.27 -2.04 -4.78
N ILE A 101 -10.58 -0.84 -5.27
CA ILE A 101 -11.97 -0.35 -5.37
C ILE A 101 -12.80 -1.27 -6.26
N THR A 102 -12.25 -1.69 -7.40
CA THR A 102 -12.96 -2.51 -8.37
C THR A 102 -13.10 -3.97 -7.91
N ASP A 103 -12.02 -4.59 -7.43
CA ASP A 103 -12.03 -6.01 -7.04
C ASP A 103 -12.84 -6.25 -5.76
N LEU A 104 -12.89 -5.27 -4.85
CA LEU A 104 -13.49 -5.42 -3.53
C LEU A 104 -14.71 -4.50 -3.30
N ASN A 105 -15.18 -3.76 -4.31
CA ASN A 105 -16.35 -2.87 -4.23
C ASN A 105 -16.28 -1.94 -3.01
N LEU A 106 -15.30 -1.03 -3.01
CA LEU A 106 -15.02 -0.15 -1.86
C LEU A 106 -15.73 1.20 -1.89
N ILE A 107 -16.37 1.55 -3.00
CA ILE A 107 -17.08 2.82 -3.16
C ILE A 107 -18.49 2.52 -3.65
N ASP A 108 -19.48 3.07 -2.94
CA ASP A 108 -20.84 3.17 -3.46
C ASP A 108 -20.95 4.38 -4.39
N PHE A 109 -21.02 4.11 -5.69
CA PHE A 109 -21.13 5.16 -6.71
C PHE A 109 -22.54 5.81 -6.77
N GLN A 110 -23.54 5.25 -6.10
CA GLN A 110 -24.88 5.86 -6.01
C GLN A 110 -25.01 6.84 -4.84
N LYS A 111 -24.07 6.81 -3.89
CA LYS A 111 -24.06 7.71 -2.74
C LYS A 111 -23.90 9.17 -3.18
N LYS A 112 -24.81 10.03 -2.71
CA LYS A 112 -24.81 11.47 -3.03
C LYS A 112 -23.56 12.21 -2.58
N LYS A 113 -23.04 11.85 -1.40
CA LYS A 113 -21.88 12.49 -0.79
C LYS A 113 -21.03 11.43 -0.12
N LEU A 114 -19.85 11.17 -0.68
CA LEU A 114 -18.87 10.26 -0.10
C LEU A 114 -17.99 11.04 0.89
N ASN A 115 -17.83 10.51 2.11
CA ASN A 115 -16.87 11.04 3.08
C ASN A 115 -15.63 10.14 3.10
N VAL A 116 -14.45 10.70 2.85
CA VAL A 116 -13.19 9.94 2.80
C VAL A 116 -12.13 10.60 3.68
N VAL A 117 -11.33 9.77 4.35
CA VAL A 117 -10.11 10.22 5.05
C VAL A 117 -8.91 9.48 4.48
N CYS A 118 -7.88 10.22 4.10
CA CYS A 118 -6.66 9.71 3.49
C CYS A 118 -5.47 10.01 4.41
N LEU A 119 -4.79 8.97 4.88
CA LEU A 119 -3.75 9.00 5.91
C LEU A 119 -2.37 8.67 5.32
N ALA A 120 -1.40 9.56 5.55
CA ALA A 120 0.00 9.41 5.13
C ALA A 120 0.20 9.13 3.61
N GLU A 121 -0.69 9.64 2.77
CA GLU A 121 -0.73 9.30 1.33
C GLU A 121 -0.09 10.33 0.41
N GLY A 122 0.66 11.31 0.92
CA GLY A 122 1.38 12.26 0.06
C GLY A 122 2.22 11.51 -0.99
N PRO A 123 2.12 11.83 -2.30
CA PRO A 123 1.50 13.00 -2.93
C PRO A 123 0.05 12.80 -3.43
N GLY A 124 -0.66 11.73 -3.07
CA GLY A 124 -2.11 11.60 -3.31
C GLY A 124 -2.53 10.73 -4.48
N GLY A 125 -1.79 9.67 -4.82
CA GLY A 125 -2.21 8.75 -5.89
C GLY A 125 -3.57 8.08 -5.62
N PHE A 126 -3.83 7.69 -4.36
CA PHE A 126 -5.11 7.14 -3.93
C PHE A 126 -6.22 8.20 -3.99
N VAL A 127 -5.96 9.41 -3.46
CA VAL A 127 -6.87 10.57 -3.52
C VAL A 127 -7.30 10.87 -4.96
N GLU A 128 -6.33 10.95 -5.88
CA GLU A 128 -6.58 11.17 -7.32
C GLU A 128 -7.45 10.06 -7.91
N CYS A 129 -7.18 8.80 -7.57
CA CYS A 129 -7.97 7.65 -8.01
C CYS A 129 -9.42 7.75 -7.55
N ILE A 130 -9.65 8.03 -6.28
CA ILE A 130 -10.99 8.13 -5.71
C ILE A 130 -11.78 9.24 -6.41
N CYS A 131 -11.20 10.43 -6.56
CA CYS A 131 -11.83 11.55 -7.26
C CYS A 131 -12.17 11.20 -8.72
N ASN A 132 -11.25 10.56 -9.44
CA ASN A 132 -11.46 10.20 -10.84
C ASN A 132 -12.52 9.10 -11.01
N MET A 133 -12.53 8.09 -10.13
CA MET A 133 -13.56 7.05 -10.17
C MET A 133 -14.95 7.62 -9.84
N ARG A 134 -15.04 8.56 -8.90
CA ARG A 134 -16.29 9.28 -8.61
C ARG A 134 -16.79 10.07 -9.82
N LYS A 135 -15.93 10.87 -10.45
CA LYS A 135 -16.27 11.60 -11.70
C LYS A 135 -16.69 10.67 -12.85
N LYS A 136 -16.11 9.47 -12.91
CA LYS A 136 -16.36 8.52 -13.99
C LYS A 136 -17.63 7.69 -13.80
N TYR A 137 -17.93 7.27 -12.57
CA TYR A 137 -18.95 6.25 -12.29
C TYR A 137 -20.13 6.76 -11.45
N SER A 138 -20.08 7.99 -10.95
CA SER A 138 -21.14 8.61 -10.14
C SER A 138 -21.68 9.87 -10.82
N ASN A 139 -22.98 10.11 -10.66
CA ASN A 139 -23.61 11.40 -11.01
C ASN A 139 -23.35 12.49 -9.96
N TYR A 140 -22.75 12.11 -8.82
CA TYR A 140 -22.43 12.98 -7.71
C TYR A 140 -20.91 13.05 -7.51
N THR A 141 -20.37 14.25 -7.42
CA THR A 141 -18.92 14.51 -7.25
C THR A 141 -18.62 15.49 -6.12
N ASP A 142 -19.63 15.89 -5.34
CA ASP A 142 -19.48 16.78 -4.17
C ASP A 142 -19.14 15.97 -2.92
N ASP A 143 -18.01 15.26 -2.99
CA ASP A 143 -17.52 14.39 -1.92
C ASP A 143 -16.66 15.18 -0.92
N ASN A 144 -16.70 14.83 0.37
CA ASN A 144 -15.80 15.41 1.37
C ASN A 144 -14.59 14.50 1.52
N ILE A 145 -13.39 14.99 1.16
CA ILE A 145 -12.17 14.18 1.26
C ILE A 145 -11.15 14.93 2.12
N THR A 146 -10.81 14.36 3.27
CA THR A 146 -9.86 14.92 4.23
C THR A 146 -8.53 14.22 4.10
N CYS A 147 -7.47 14.94 3.79
CA CYS A 147 -6.15 14.37 3.56
C CYS A 147 -5.17 14.85 4.63
N MET A 148 -4.54 13.91 5.33
CA MET A 148 -3.52 14.18 6.34
C MET A 148 -2.25 13.41 6.01
N THR A 149 -1.12 14.11 5.93
CA THR A 149 0.20 13.54 5.70
C THR A 149 1.24 14.43 6.37
N LEU A 150 2.41 13.87 6.69
CA LEU A 150 3.54 14.65 7.21
C LEU A 150 3.83 15.87 6.33
N ARG A 151 3.92 17.04 6.97
CA ARG A 151 4.30 18.26 6.31
C ARG A 151 5.80 18.25 6.03
N SER A 152 6.19 18.03 4.77
CA SER A 152 7.60 17.99 4.39
C SER A 152 8.15 19.36 4.03
N TYR A 153 8.95 19.94 4.92
CA TYR A 153 9.66 21.21 4.66
C TYR A 153 10.95 21.03 3.83
N ARG A 154 11.49 19.80 3.75
CA ARG A 154 12.80 19.50 3.11
C ARG A 154 12.72 18.50 1.95
N ASN A 155 11.53 18.18 1.44
CA ASN A 155 11.28 17.17 0.39
C ASN A 155 11.81 15.74 0.71
N VAL A 156 12.14 15.45 1.97
CA VAL A 156 12.62 14.12 2.41
C VAL A 156 11.49 13.10 2.38
N VAL A 157 10.27 13.54 2.70
CA VAL A 157 9.06 12.73 2.66
C VAL A 157 8.12 13.33 1.62
N PRO A 158 7.49 12.55 0.73
CA PRO A 158 6.51 13.08 -0.20
C PRO A 158 5.34 13.76 0.53
N GLY A 159 5.18 15.06 0.32
CA GLY A 159 4.02 15.84 0.80
C GLY A 159 3.07 16.22 -0.34
N TRP A 160 2.19 17.18 -0.08
CA TRP A 160 1.18 17.62 -1.04
C TRP A 160 1.69 18.58 -2.14
N ASN A 161 2.98 18.92 -2.14
CA ASN A 161 3.59 19.93 -3.02
C ASN A 161 3.31 19.70 -4.52
N LYS A 162 3.24 18.44 -4.96
CA LYS A 162 2.99 18.08 -6.37
C LYS A 162 1.51 17.96 -6.73
N SER A 163 0.63 18.09 -5.76
CA SER A 163 -0.79 17.71 -5.85
C SER A 163 -1.70 18.90 -6.18
N GLY A 164 -1.16 20.10 -6.36
CA GLY A 164 -1.94 21.33 -6.50
C GLY A 164 -3.01 21.27 -7.60
N LYS A 165 -2.79 20.52 -8.68
CA LYS A 165 -3.82 20.27 -9.71
C LYS A 165 -5.02 19.50 -9.15
N ILE A 166 -4.77 18.40 -8.43
CA ILE A 166 -5.82 17.55 -7.83
C ILE A 166 -6.68 18.37 -6.87
N PHE A 167 -6.06 19.16 -5.99
CA PHE A 167 -6.80 19.98 -5.03
C PHE A 167 -7.60 21.12 -5.68
N ARG A 168 -7.09 21.75 -6.75
CA ARG A 168 -7.84 22.79 -7.49
C ARG A 168 -9.04 22.24 -8.25
N GLU A 169 -8.94 21.02 -8.78
CA GLU A 169 -9.98 20.40 -9.61
C GLU A 169 -11.07 19.68 -8.80
N ASN A 170 -10.94 19.57 -7.47
CA ASN A 170 -11.89 18.89 -6.60
C ASN A 170 -12.13 19.72 -5.33
N LYS A 171 -13.20 20.53 -5.34
CA LYS A 171 -13.51 21.51 -4.27
C LYS A 171 -13.71 20.90 -2.87
N GLY A 172 -14.12 19.64 -2.80
CA GLY A 172 -14.35 18.94 -1.52
C GLY A 172 -13.10 18.34 -0.88
N LEU A 173 -11.93 18.50 -1.51
CA LEU A 173 -10.65 18.12 -0.90
C LEU A 173 -10.19 19.17 0.10
N ARG A 174 -9.82 18.72 1.29
CA ARG A 174 -9.17 19.54 2.32
C ARG A 174 -7.92 18.86 2.85
N ILE A 175 -6.85 19.65 2.98
CA ILE A 175 -5.63 19.22 3.66
C ILE A 175 -5.79 19.57 5.15
N PHE A 176 -5.44 18.63 6.01
CA PHE A 176 -5.45 18.81 7.46
C PHE A 176 -4.15 18.29 8.05
N TYR A 177 -3.49 19.10 8.89
CA TYR A 177 -2.19 18.77 9.48
C TYR A 177 -2.27 18.52 11.00
N GLY A 178 -3.46 18.28 11.54
CA GLY A 178 -3.62 18.09 12.98
C GLY A 178 -3.59 19.41 13.77
N LYS A 179 -3.51 19.28 15.09
CA LYS A 179 -3.51 20.39 16.05
C LYS A 179 -2.19 21.17 16.04
N ASP A 180 -1.09 20.49 15.77
CA ASP A 180 0.27 21.04 15.78
C ASP A 180 0.80 21.46 14.38
N ASP A 181 -0.04 21.35 13.34
CA ASP A 181 0.29 21.64 11.93
C ASP A 181 1.46 20.81 11.35
N THR A 182 1.78 19.65 11.95
CA THR A 182 2.84 18.75 11.46
C THR A 182 2.31 17.66 10.52
N GLY A 183 1.05 17.26 10.66
CA GLY A 183 0.50 16.09 10.00
C GLY A 183 1.04 14.75 10.50
N ASP A 184 1.69 14.73 11.67
CA ASP A 184 2.25 13.54 12.28
C ASP A 184 1.17 12.72 12.99
N LEU A 185 0.98 11.47 12.54
CA LEU A 185 0.03 10.52 13.13
C LEU A 185 0.55 9.89 14.42
N TYR A 186 1.83 10.08 14.75
CA TYR A 186 2.39 9.64 16.03
C TYR A 186 2.00 10.53 17.20
N LYS A 187 1.37 11.69 16.95
CA LYS A 187 0.86 12.60 17.97
C LYS A 187 -0.63 12.35 18.21
N SER A 188 -1.00 11.92 19.41
CA SER A 188 -2.39 11.62 19.76
C SER A 188 -3.33 12.82 19.59
N GLU A 189 -2.87 14.04 19.89
CA GLU A 189 -3.62 15.28 19.68
C GLU A 189 -3.99 15.53 18.21
N ASN A 190 -3.16 15.07 17.27
CA ASN A 190 -3.48 15.14 15.85
C ASN A 190 -4.57 14.14 15.46
N ILE A 191 -4.58 12.96 16.06
CA ILE A 191 -5.66 11.97 15.90
C ILE A 191 -6.97 12.50 16.49
N ILE A 192 -6.94 13.07 17.70
CA ILE A 192 -8.11 13.65 18.38
C ILE A 192 -8.71 14.79 17.55
N SER A 193 -7.86 15.70 17.06
CA SER A 193 -8.32 16.82 16.23
C SER A 193 -8.88 16.35 14.88
N LEU A 194 -8.31 15.31 14.26
CA LEU A 194 -8.87 14.68 13.05
C LEU A 194 -10.24 14.04 13.33
N LYS A 195 -10.36 13.24 14.41
CA LYS A 195 -11.62 12.65 14.88
C LYS A 195 -12.70 13.71 15.05
N ASN A 196 -12.36 14.83 15.68
CA ASN A 196 -13.29 15.95 15.89
C ASN A 196 -13.69 16.64 14.59
N LEU A 197 -12.75 16.85 13.66
CA LEU A 197 -13.00 17.45 12.34
C LEU A 197 -14.01 16.66 11.51
N VAL A 198 -14.01 15.33 11.63
CA VAL A 198 -14.92 14.43 10.89
C VAL A 198 -16.12 13.96 11.71
N LYS A 199 -16.31 14.46 12.95
CA LYS A 199 -17.35 13.97 13.87
C LYS A 199 -18.77 13.98 13.27
N SER A 200 -19.12 15.06 12.57
CA SER A 200 -20.43 15.20 11.92
C SER A 200 -20.54 14.48 10.57
N ASN A 201 -19.40 14.08 9.98
CA ASN A 201 -19.31 13.48 8.65
C ASN A 201 -18.27 12.36 8.68
N LYS A 202 -18.56 11.33 9.49
CA LYS A 202 -17.70 10.15 9.61
C LYS A 202 -17.46 9.51 8.24
N ALA A 203 -16.29 8.91 8.09
CA ALA A 203 -15.78 8.44 6.81
C ALA A 203 -16.47 7.15 6.36
N ASP A 204 -16.89 7.10 5.09
CA ASP A 204 -17.30 5.89 4.39
C ASP A 204 -16.10 5.03 3.99
N LEU A 205 -14.97 5.69 3.74
CA LEU A 205 -13.72 5.05 3.39
C LEU A 205 -12.56 5.77 4.09
N VAL A 206 -11.72 5.01 4.79
CA VAL A 206 -10.40 5.48 5.23
C VAL A 206 -9.35 4.73 4.43
N THR A 207 -8.34 5.44 3.94
CA THR A 207 -7.19 4.84 3.26
C THR A 207 -5.90 5.28 3.93
N ALA A 208 -4.95 4.34 4.01
CA ALA A 208 -3.62 4.51 4.59
C ALA A 208 -2.58 3.86 3.67
N ASP A 209 -1.75 4.68 3.01
CA ASP A 209 -0.69 4.26 2.09
C ASP A 209 0.71 4.69 2.59
N GLY A 210 0.83 4.89 3.91
CA GLY A 210 2.06 5.28 4.59
C GLY A 210 3.25 4.38 4.28
N GLY A 211 4.45 4.96 4.37
CA GLY A 211 5.69 4.23 4.21
C GLY A 211 6.91 5.13 4.30
N PHE A 212 8.00 4.56 4.80
CA PHE A 212 9.28 5.24 4.93
C PHE A 212 10.18 4.96 3.71
N ASP A 213 11.25 5.75 3.56
CA ASP A 213 12.33 5.39 2.64
C ASP A 213 13.18 4.28 3.27
N PHE A 214 12.90 3.04 2.89
CA PHE A 214 13.62 1.86 3.39
C PHE A 214 14.85 1.51 2.55
N SER A 215 15.32 2.41 1.68
CA SER A 215 16.45 2.16 0.76
C SER A 215 17.69 1.61 1.45
N MET A 216 17.87 1.91 2.75
CA MET A 216 19.00 1.44 3.57
C MET A 216 18.70 0.16 4.39
N ASN A 217 17.44 -0.24 4.60
CA ASN A 217 17.12 -1.36 5.50
C ASN A 217 15.80 -2.08 5.16
N TYR A 218 15.74 -2.72 3.99
CA TYR A 218 14.57 -3.50 3.56
C TYR A 218 14.24 -4.69 4.48
N ASN A 219 15.24 -5.26 5.16
CA ASN A 219 15.08 -6.44 6.01
C ASN A 219 14.35 -6.15 7.34
N HIS A 220 14.31 -4.88 7.79
CA HIS A 220 13.59 -4.45 8.98
C HIS A 220 12.37 -3.57 8.66
N GLN A 221 11.94 -3.56 7.39
CA GLN A 221 10.83 -2.74 6.91
C GLN A 221 9.53 -2.99 7.69
N GLU A 222 9.24 -4.25 8.03
CA GLU A 222 8.05 -4.60 8.83
C GLU A 222 8.12 -3.93 10.20
N GLN A 223 9.21 -4.15 10.95
CA GLN A 223 9.38 -3.61 12.30
C GLN A 223 9.34 -2.10 12.37
N LEU A 224 10.04 -1.43 11.44
CA LEU A 224 10.08 0.02 11.38
C LEU A 224 8.72 0.62 11.03
N SER A 225 7.82 -0.17 10.43
CA SER A 225 6.47 0.28 10.09
C SER A 225 5.43 -0.02 11.18
N LEU A 226 5.71 -0.87 12.18
CA LEU A 226 4.71 -1.37 13.13
C LEU A 226 3.93 -0.25 13.84
N ARG A 227 4.65 0.76 14.34
CA ARG A 227 4.03 1.93 14.98
C ARG A 227 3.10 2.66 14.00
N LEU A 228 3.55 2.89 12.76
CA LEU A 228 2.75 3.52 11.71
C LEU A 228 1.46 2.74 11.42
N LEU A 229 1.56 1.42 11.23
CA LEU A 229 0.40 0.56 10.98
C LEU A 229 -0.63 0.63 12.11
N ILE A 230 -0.17 0.69 13.35
CA ILE A 230 -1.02 0.80 14.53
C ILE A 230 -1.70 2.17 14.58
N VAL A 231 -0.95 3.27 14.46
CA VAL A 231 -1.55 4.62 14.54
C VAL A 231 -2.48 4.93 13.36
N GLU A 232 -2.18 4.41 12.15
CA GLU A 232 -3.08 4.52 11.00
C GLU A 232 -4.39 3.75 11.26
N SER A 233 -4.29 2.57 11.88
CA SER A 233 -5.46 1.77 12.25
C SER A 233 -6.30 2.43 13.34
N ILE A 234 -5.68 2.98 14.39
CA ILE A 234 -6.37 3.73 15.44
C ILE A 234 -7.04 4.98 14.85
N SER A 235 -6.33 5.71 13.98
CA SER A 235 -6.88 6.88 13.28
C SER A 235 -8.06 6.51 12.38
N ALA A 236 -8.00 5.36 11.70
CA ALA A 236 -9.10 4.86 10.88
C ALA A 236 -10.33 4.54 11.74
N LEU A 237 -10.17 3.77 12.82
CA LEU A 237 -11.26 3.46 13.76
C LEU A 237 -11.87 4.74 14.36
N ALA A 238 -11.05 5.76 14.63
CA ALA A 238 -11.52 7.06 15.12
C ALA A 238 -12.35 7.85 14.09
N CYS A 239 -12.16 7.61 12.79
CA CYS A 239 -12.76 8.39 11.72
C CYS A 239 -13.93 7.70 11.00
N LEU A 240 -13.99 6.37 11.04
CA LEU A 240 -14.97 5.58 10.29
C LEU A 240 -16.41 5.76 10.79
N ASN A 241 -17.33 5.72 9.84
CA ASN A 241 -18.75 5.48 10.10
C ASN A 241 -19.01 3.97 10.14
N GLU A 242 -20.03 3.53 10.88
CA GLU A 242 -20.51 2.15 10.77
C GLU A 242 -20.87 1.81 9.32
N GLY A 243 -20.51 0.60 8.88
CA GLY A 243 -20.58 0.17 7.49
C GLY A 243 -19.42 0.67 6.61
N GLY A 244 -18.58 1.58 7.09
CA GLY A 244 -17.43 2.12 6.37
C GLY A 244 -16.36 1.07 6.06
N HIS A 245 -15.37 1.44 5.25
CA HIS A 245 -14.30 0.56 4.78
C HIS A 245 -12.92 1.15 5.07
N TYR A 246 -11.92 0.30 5.26
CA TYR A 246 -10.56 0.70 5.56
C TYR A 246 -9.56 -0.02 4.65
N VAL A 247 -8.60 0.70 4.09
CA VAL A 247 -7.48 0.15 3.34
C VAL A 247 -6.18 0.54 4.03
N LEU A 248 -5.39 -0.46 4.40
CA LEU A 248 -4.09 -0.28 5.05
C LEU A 248 -2.99 -0.96 4.24
N LYS A 249 -1.97 -0.21 3.86
CA LYS A 249 -0.74 -0.80 3.32
C LYS A 249 0.03 -1.51 4.41
N ILE A 250 0.51 -2.70 4.10
CA ILE A 250 1.44 -3.47 4.94
C ILE A 250 2.59 -4.02 4.09
N PHE A 251 3.63 -4.51 4.76
CA PHE A 251 4.76 -5.17 4.11
C PHE A 251 4.74 -6.66 4.42
N ASP A 252 5.73 -7.19 5.13
CA ASP A 252 5.78 -8.59 5.52
C ASP A 252 4.78 -8.92 6.66
N ILE A 253 4.52 -10.21 6.87
CA ILE A 253 3.70 -10.73 7.99
C ILE A 253 4.56 -11.81 8.67
N HIS A 254 5.67 -11.37 9.29
CA HIS A 254 6.64 -12.24 9.94
C HIS A 254 6.89 -11.87 11.41
N THR A 255 6.15 -10.91 11.95
CA THR A 255 6.09 -10.60 13.38
C THR A 255 4.73 -10.96 13.97
N LYS A 256 4.71 -11.42 15.22
CA LYS A 256 3.46 -11.66 15.95
C LYS A 256 2.62 -10.40 16.09
N LEU A 257 3.24 -9.24 16.26
CA LEU A 257 2.50 -7.97 16.36
C LEU A 257 1.72 -7.66 15.06
N THR A 258 2.29 -7.89 13.88
CA THR A 258 1.52 -7.77 12.61
C THR A 258 0.37 -8.78 12.57
N VAL A 259 0.59 -10.03 12.99
CA VAL A 259 -0.47 -11.06 13.05
C VAL A 259 -1.59 -10.66 14.02
N LYS A 260 -1.23 -10.15 15.19
CA LYS A 260 -2.17 -9.63 16.20
C LYS A 260 -2.94 -8.42 15.68
N LEU A 261 -2.29 -7.49 14.97
CA LEU A 261 -2.97 -6.36 14.32
C LEU A 261 -4.00 -6.83 13.28
N ILE A 262 -3.66 -7.79 12.42
CA ILE A 262 -4.62 -8.33 11.44
C ILE A 262 -5.79 -8.99 12.17
N TYR A 263 -5.53 -9.75 13.23
CA TYR A 263 -6.57 -10.39 14.03
C TYR A 263 -7.45 -9.36 14.75
N PHE A 264 -6.86 -8.34 15.36
CA PHE A 264 -7.55 -7.21 15.96
C PHE A 264 -8.51 -6.53 14.97
N LEU A 265 -8.06 -6.27 13.74
CA LEU A 265 -8.94 -5.69 12.70
C LEU A 265 -10.13 -6.58 12.35
N THR A 266 -10.07 -7.91 12.55
CA THR A 266 -11.22 -8.79 12.29
C THR A 266 -12.31 -8.69 13.36
N ILE A 267 -12.01 -8.13 14.53
CA ILE A 267 -12.99 -7.87 15.59
C ILE A 267 -13.91 -6.71 15.16
N TYR A 268 -13.36 -5.71 14.47
CA TYR A 268 -14.08 -4.46 14.16
C TYR A 268 -14.71 -4.39 12.78
N PHE A 269 -14.53 -5.41 11.93
CA PHE A 269 -15.02 -5.39 10.56
C PHE A 269 -15.64 -6.74 10.16
N LYS A 270 -16.73 -6.71 9.39
CA LYS A 270 -17.43 -7.93 8.96
C LYS A 270 -16.55 -8.85 8.11
N ASN A 271 -15.68 -8.29 7.28
CA ASN A 271 -14.75 -9.04 6.44
C ASN A 271 -13.43 -8.31 6.35
N VAL A 272 -12.31 -9.02 6.48
CA VAL A 272 -10.96 -8.49 6.27
C VAL A 272 -10.30 -9.27 5.15
N TYR A 273 -9.71 -8.57 4.18
CA TYR A 273 -9.04 -9.16 3.04
C TYR A 273 -7.56 -8.81 3.06
N ILE A 274 -6.68 -9.72 2.65
CA ILE A 274 -5.28 -9.41 2.36
C ILE A 274 -5.04 -9.64 0.88
N THR A 275 -4.57 -8.61 0.18
CA THR A 275 -4.42 -8.62 -1.27
C THR A 275 -3.15 -7.91 -1.72
N LYS A 276 -2.53 -8.40 -2.79
CA LYS A 276 -1.42 -7.72 -3.48
C LYS A 276 -1.89 -7.30 -4.88
N PRO A 277 -2.11 -6.00 -5.14
CA PRO A 277 -2.44 -5.51 -6.47
C PRO A 277 -1.40 -5.93 -7.52
N PHE A 278 -1.82 -6.20 -8.76
CA PHE A 278 -0.92 -6.54 -9.87
C PHE A 278 0.09 -5.42 -10.15
N THR A 279 -0.33 -4.18 -9.89
CA THR A 279 0.46 -2.96 -10.00
C THR A 279 1.45 -2.76 -8.85
N SER A 280 1.38 -3.55 -7.77
CA SER A 280 2.43 -3.67 -6.76
C SER A 280 3.51 -4.63 -7.24
N ARG A 281 4.79 -4.24 -7.14
CA ARG A 281 5.89 -5.00 -7.74
C ARG A 281 5.98 -6.42 -7.14
N PRO A 282 6.13 -7.46 -7.97
CA PRO A 282 6.12 -8.84 -7.47
C PRO A 282 7.29 -9.17 -6.53
N ALA A 283 8.45 -8.53 -6.70
CA ALA A 283 9.62 -8.76 -5.85
C ALA A 283 9.58 -8.02 -4.50
N ASN A 284 8.63 -7.10 -4.26
CA ASN A 284 8.53 -6.38 -2.99
C ASN A 284 7.50 -7.03 -2.04
N SER A 285 7.63 -6.70 -0.77
CA SER A 285 6.73 -7.21 0.28
C SER A 285 5.43 -6.41 0.42
N GLU A 286 5.27 -5.31 -0.30
CA GLU A 286 4.10 -4.43 -0.22
C GLU A 286 2.81 -5.18 -0.62
N LYS A 287 1.80 -5.05 0.22
CA LYS A 287 0.44 -5.57 0.03
C LYS A 287 -0.53 -4.75 0.88
N TYR A 288 -1.82 -5.06 0.84
CA TYR A 288 -2.85 -4.27 1.50
C TYR A 288 -3.80 -5.16 2.29
N ILE A 289 -4.11 -4.73 3.51
CA ILE A 289 -5.28 -5.18 4.26
C ILE A 289 -6.45 -4.30 3.84
N VAL A 290 -7.57 -4.91 3.50
CA VAL A 290 -8.81 -4.22 3.14
C VAL A 290 -9.92 -4.71 4.05
N CYS A 291 -10.31 -3.87 4.99
CA CYS A 291 -11.36 -4.15 5.95
C CYS A 291 -12.69 -3.59 5.46
N LYS A 292 -13.73 -4.41 5.44
CA LYS A 292 -15.05 -4.07 4.91
C LYS A 292 -16.12 -4.13 5.99
N ASN A 293 -17.01 -3.13 5.93
CA ASN A 293 -18.14 -2.94 6.81
C ASN A 293 -17.72 -2.87 8.28
N PHE A 294 -17.19 -1.72 8.68
CA PHE A 294 -16.88 -1.39 10.06
C PHE A 294 -18.11 -1.61 10.96
N ILE A 295 -17.93 -2.30 12.07
CA ILE A 295 -19.01 -2.69 12.99
C ILE A 295 -19.30 -1.58 14.01
N GLY A 296 -18.28 -0.80 14.38
CA GLY A 296 -18.34 0.16 15.48
C GLY A 296 -17.28 -0.15 16.53
N ILE A 297 -16.93 0.84 17.34
CA ILE A 297 -16.00 0.72 18.46
C ILE A 297 -16.54 1.57 19.61
N SER A 298 -16.39 1.09 20.85
CA SER A 298 -16.81 1.87 22.01
C SER A 298 -15.95 3.13 22.15
N GLU A 299 -16.57 4.24 22.54
CA GLU A 299 -15.84 5.52 22.71
C GLU A 299 -14.77 5.39 23.81
N ASN A 300 -15.03 4.61 24.86
CA ASN A 300 -14.08 4.35 25.94
C ASN A 300 -12.84 3.63 25.43
N TYR A 301 -13.01 2.49 24.76
CA TYR A 301 -11.87 1.71 24.25
C TYR A 301 -11.11 2.46 23.14
N LEU A 302 -11.81 3.23 22.30
CA LEU A 302 -11.16 4.12 21.34
C LEU A 302 -10.28 5.17 22.05
N ASN A 303 -10.74 5.75 23.16
CA ASN A 303 -9.95 6.71 23.93
C ASN A 303 -8.75 6.04 24.61
N GLU A 304 -8.87 4.79 25.08
CA GLU A 304 -7.73 4.00 25.57
C GLU A 304 -6.68 3.77 24.48
N LEU A 305 -7.10 3.40 23.26
CA LEU A 305 -6.20 3.25 22.12
C LEU A 305 -5.48 4.56 21.77
N ILE A 306 -6.19 5.69 21.80
CA ILE A 306 -5.59 7.01 21.55
C ILE A 306 -4.60 7.37 22.67
N TYR A 307 -4.93 7.06 23.93
CA TYR A 307 -4.04 7.27 25.06
C TYR A 307 -2.75 6.44 24.93
N LEU A 308 -2.85 5.20 24.45
CA LEU A 308 -1.69 4.35 24.15
C LEU A 308 -0.73 5.01 23.14
N VAL A 309 -1.24 5.79 22.18
CA VAL A 309 -0.38 6.57 21.25
C VAL A 309 0.44 7.61 22.00
N SER A 310 -0.15 8.33 22.97
CA SER A 310 0.56 9.29 23.82
C SER A 310 1.65 8.62 24.65
N GLU A 311 1.37 7.46 25.25
CA GLU A 311 2.35 6.70 26.03
C GLU A 311 3.51 6.21 25.13
N TRP A 312 3.20 5.75 23.91
CA TRP A 312 4.23 5.34 22.96
C TRP A 312 5.10 6.52 22.53
N GLU A 313 4.54 7.71 22.38
CA GLU A 313 5.32 8.94 22.13
C GLU A 313 6.37 9.20 23.21
N ILE A 314 6.00 9.10 24.49
CA ILE A 314 6.92 9.27 25.62
C ILE A 314 8.04 8.21 25.60
N LEU A 315 7.69 6.96 25.32
CA LEU A 315 8.67 5.87 25.22
C LEU A 315 9.67 6.09 24.09
N ASP A 316 9.21 6.59 22.95
CA ASP A 316 10.06 6.89 21.79
C ASP A 316 11.06 8.02 22.11
N GLU A 317 10.63 9.07 22.83
CA GLU A 317 11.51 10.13 23.34
C GLU A 317 12.58 9.60 24.31
N GLN A 318 12.28 8.51 25.01
CA GLN A 318 13.22 7.79 25.89
C GLN A 318 14.06 6.74 25.16
N ASN A 319 13.97 6.64 23.82
CA ASN A 319 14.60 5.62 22.99
C ASN A 319 14.24 4.18 23.40
N LYS A 320 13.01 3.97 23.89
CA LYS A 320 12.48 2.64 24.22
C LYS A 320 11.76 2.06 23.02
N LEU A 321 12.04 0.80 22.72
CA LEU A 321 11.40 0.09 21.62
C LEU A 321 10.19 -0.68 22.12
N VAL A 322 9.04 -0.48 21.50
CA VAL A 322 7.82 -1.24 21.78
C VAL A 322 7.79 -2.49 20.89
N GLN A 323 7.58 -3.65 21.51
CA GLN A 323 7.54 -4.95 20.83
C GLN A 323 6.12 -5.49 20.62
N ASP A 324 5.18 -5.15 21.50
CA ASP A 324 3.80 -5.62 21.47
C ASP A 324 2.88 -4.57 22.10
N ILE A 325 1.62 -4.55 21.65
CA ILE A 325 0.55 -3.73 22.25
C ILE A 325 -0.67 -4.57 22.67
N PHE A 326 -0.68 -5.86 22.32
CA PHE A 326 -1.77 -6.79 22.58
C PHE A 326 -1.23 -8.06 23.28
N PRO A 327 -0.58 -7.96 24.44
CA PRO A 327 0.15 -9.09 25.03
C PRO A 327 -0.76 -10.27 25.36
N GLU A 328 -1.99 -9.99 25.80
CA GLU A 328 -2.99 -11.01 26.19
C GLU A 328 -3.85 -11.50 25.00
N LEU A 329 -3.72 -10.90 23.81
CA LEU A 329 -4.47 -11.32 22.63
C LEU A 329 -3.89 -12.61 22.04
N SER A 330 -4.58 -13.73 22.32
CA SER A 330 -4.28 -15.03 21.72
C SER A 330 -4.91 -15.17 20.34
N VAL A 331 -4.08 -15.41 19.32
CA VAL A 331 -4.54 -15.60 17.94
C VAL A 331 -4.78 -17.10 17.67
N PRO A 332 -5.98 -17.53 17.26
CA PRO A 332 -6.29 -18.94 17.02
C PRO A 332 -5.34 -19.61 16.02
N VAL A 333 -4.98 -20.87 16.26
CA VAL A 333 -4.05 -21.64 15.41
C VAL A 333 -4.51 -21.67 13.96
N LYS A 334 -5.80 -21.93 13.71
CA LYS A 334 -6.39 -21.95 12.35
C LYS A 334 -6.24 -20.62 11.62
N PHE A 335 -6.33 -19.49 12.34
CA PHE A 335 -6.12 -18.17 11.76
C PHE A 335 -4.65 -17.99 11.36
N GLN A 336 -3.72 -18.36 12.24
CA GLN A 336 -2.29 -18.34 11.96
C GLN A 336 -1.92 -19.24 10.77
N GLU A 337 -2.52 -20.43 10.66
CA GLU A 337 -2.31 -21.33 9.52
C GLU A 337 -2.76 -20.72 8.19
N GLY A 338 -3.90 -20.02 8.17
CA GLY A 338 -4.36 -19.28 7.00
C GLY A 338 -3.36 -18.22 6.54
N LEU A 339 -2.78 -17.48 7.50
CA LEU A 339 -1.72 -16.51 7.20
C LEU A 339 -0.44 -17.16 6.70
N LYS A 340 0.00 -18.28 7.30
CA LYS A 340 1.18 -19.04 6.83
C LYS A 340 1.00 -19.57 5.41
N LEU A 341 -0.19 -20.07 5.06
CA LEU A 341 -0.50 -20.50 3.69
C LEU A 341 -0.43 -19.33 2.70
N TYR A 342 -0.98 -18.17 3.09
CA TYR A 342 -0.89 -16.97 2.27
C TYR A 342 0.56 -16.47 2.11
N ASN A 343 1.35 -16.47 3.19
CA ASN A 343 2.77 -16.12 3.17
C ASN A 343 3.56 -17.03 2.20
N ARG A 344 3.34 -18.35 2.26
CA ARG A 344 3.98 -19.31 1.33
C ARG A 344 3.65 -18.99 -0.13
N HIS A 345 2.39 -18.68 -0.42
CA HIS A 345 1.97 -18.30 -1.77
C HIS A 345 2.72 -17.04 -2.24
N LEU A 346 2.74 -15.97 -1.44
CA LEU A 346 3.44 -14.75 -1.81
C LEU A 346 4.96 -14.94 -1.91
N ALA A 347 5.56 -15.72 -1.01
CA ALA A 347 6.97 -16.07 -1.05
C ALA A 347 7.33 -16.71 -2.39
N SER A 348 6.51 -17.64 -2.88
CA SER A 348 6.74 -18.30 -4.16
C SER A 348 6.76 -17.32 -5.33
N ILE A 349 5.87 -16.32 -5.34
CA ILE A 349 5.80 -15.28 -6.37
C ILE A 349 7.01 -14.36 -6.28
N GLN A 350 7.36 -13.94 -5.06
CA GLN A 350 8.48 -13.03 -4.81
C GLN A 350 9.80 -13.67 -5.23
N ILE A 351 10.08 -14.89 -4.76
CA ILE A 351 11.30 -15.65 -5.09
C ILE A 351 11.36 -15.91 -6.60
N LYS A 352 10.27 -16.36 -7.22
CA LYS A 352 10.20 -16.57 -8.67
C LYS A 352 10.56 -15.30 -9.45
N ASN A 353 10.08 -14.14 -9.02
CA ASN A 353 10.40 -12.88 -9.70
C ASN A 353 11.83 -12.41 -9.45
N ILE A 354 12.37 -12.61 -8.24
CA ILE A 354 13.78 -12.33 -7.93
C ILE A 354 14.68 -13.18 -8.83
N LEU A 355 14.49 -14.49 -8.84
CA LEU A 355 15.27 -15.42 -9.67
C LEU A 355 15.16 -15.08 -11.16
N LYS A 356 13.95 -14.81 -11.67
CA LYS A 356 13.75 -14.36 -13.04
C LYS A 356 14.57 -13.09 -13.37
N THR A 357 14.63 -12.15 -12.43
CA THR A 357 15.40 -10.91 -12.59
C THR A 357 16.90 -11.20 -12.62
N LEU A 358 17.40 -12.03 -11.69
CA LEU A 358 18.81 -12.45 -11.65
C LEU A 358 19.20 -13.23 -12.92
N CYS A 359 18.32 -14.09 -13.43
CA CYS A 359 18.54 -14.78 -14.71
C CYS A 359 18.69 -13.79 -15.88
N TYR A 360 17.85 -12.74 -15.95
CA TYR A 360 17.99 -11.71 -16.99
C TYR A 360 19.31 -10.95 -16.91
N ILE A 361 19.81 -10.71 -15.69
CA ILE A 361 21.12 -10.08 -15.46
C ILE A 361 22.24 -11.02 -15.91
N ASN A 362 22.24 -12.27 -15.44
CA ASN A 362 23.31 -13.23 -15.72
C ASN A 362 23.39 -13.62 -17.19
N LEU A 363 22.25 -13.68 -17.89
CA LEU A 363 22.19 -14.00 -19.32
C LEU A 363 22.51 -12.82 -20.22
N SER A 364 22.70 -11.60 -19.68
CA SER A 364 22.96 -10.39 -20.46
C SER A 364 22.01 -10.24 -21.66
N ILE A 365 20.70 -10.29 -21.37
CA ILE A 365 19.66 -10.42 -22.40
C ILE A 365 19.81 -9.42 -23.54
N GLU A 366 19.83 -9.95 -24.76
CA GLU A 366 19.95 -9.16 -25.98
C GLU A 366 18.75 -8.23 -26.21
N ASN A 367 18.99 -7.17 -26.98
CA ASN A 367 18.00 -6.15 -27.22
C ASN A 367 16.72 -6.66 -27.91
N ASN A 368 16.84 -7.65 -28.80
CA ASN A 368 15.69 -8.27 -29.46
C ASN A 368 14.78 -8.97 -28.45
N HIS A 369 15.36 -9.70 -27.48
CA HIS A 369 14.59 -10.30 -26.39
C HIS A 369 13.93 -9.25 -25.50
N ILE A 370 14.61 -8.13 -25.23
CA ILE A 370 14.03 -7.01 -24.48
C ILE A 370 12.80 -6.44 -25.21
N ASN A 371 12.87 -6.31 -26.53
CA ASN A 371 11.74 -5.87 -27.36
C ASN A 371 10.52 -6.80 -27.20
N HIS A 372 10.72 -8.11 -27.33
CA HIS A 372 9.64 -9.09 -27.13
C HIS A 372 9.08 -9.09 -25.70
N ILE A 373 9.94 -8.98 -24.67
CA ILE A 373 9.49 -8.89 -23.27
C ILE A 373 8.57 -7.67 -23.09
N LYS A 374 8.98 -6.51 -23.60
CA LYS A 374 8.20 -5.26 -23.48
C LYS A 374 6.88 -5.32 -24.24
N GLN A 375 6.84 -5.96 -25.42
CA GLN A 375 5.62 -6.18 -26.17
C GLN A 375 4.65 -7.10 -25.40
N ASN A 376 5.16 -8.19 -24.82
CA ASN A 376 4.36 -9.08 -23.96
C ASN A 376 3.81 -8.35 -22.73
N GLN A 377 4.63 -7.52 -22.06
CA GLN A 377 4.16 -6.67 -20.96
C GLN A 377 3.07 -5.69 -21.40
N ALA A 378 3.18 -5.13 -22.61
CA ALA A 378 2.18 -4.23 -23.17
C ALA A 378 0.84 -4.94 -23.44
N ILE A 379 0.88 -6.16 -23.98
CA ILE A 379 -0.30 -7.00 -24.18
C ILE A 379 -0.97 -7.31 -22.83
N VAL A 380 -0.21 -7.78 -21.84
CA VAL A 380 -0.78 -8.11 -20.51
C VAL A 380 -1.30 -6.86 -19.81
N SER A 381 -0.62 -5.72 -19.93
CA SER A 381 -1.10 -4.44 -19.39
C SER A 381 -2.37 -3.97 -20.10
N SER A 382 -2.56 -4.31 -21.37
CA SER A 382 -3.79 -4.01 -22.13
C SER A 382 -4.95 -4.88 -21.63
N LEU A 383 -4.70 -6.16 -21.35
CA LEU A 383 -5.69 -7.04 -20.69
C LEU A 383 -6.06 -6.52 -19.30
N TRP A 384 -5.08 -6.01 -18.54
CA TRP A 384 -5.33 -5.36 -17.26
C TRP A 384 -6.23 -4.12 -17.44
N CYS A 385 -5.93 -3.24 -18.40
CA CYS A 385 -6.76 -2.07 -18.68
C CYS A 385 -8.19 -2.47 -19.06
N HIS A 386 -8.34 -3.50 -19.90
CA HIS A 386 -9.64 -4.04 -20.27
C HIS A 386 -10.41 -4.57 -19.04
N LYS A 387 -9.79 -5.40 -18.20
CA LYS A 387 -10.41 -5.93 -16.97
C LYS A 387 -10.91 -4.82 -16.05
N TYR A 388 -10.12 -3.77 -15.87
CA TYR A 388 -10.41 -2.67 -14.95
C TYR A 388 -11.11 -1.48 -15.63
N ASN A 389 -11.60 -1.67 -16.87
CA ASN A 389 -12.30 -0.66 -17.66
C ASN A 389 -11.53 0.68 -17.75
N LEU A 390 -10.21 0.64 -17.95
CA LEU A 390 -9.39 1.82 -18.19
C LEU A 390 -9.12 1.99 -19.69
N PRO A 391 -9.21 3.21 -20.25
CA PRO A 391 -8.93 3.41 -21.66
C PRO A 391 -7.47 3.06 -21.98
N ILE A 392 -7.26 2.41 -23.14
CA ILE A 392 -5.93 1.99 -23.60
C ILE A 392 -5.32 3.09 -24.47
N ASN A 393 -4.05 3.40 -24.24
CA ASN A 393 -3.26 4.31 -25.07
C ASN A 393 -2.83 3.59 -26.35
N ILE A 394 -3.69 3.58 -27.38
CA ILE A 394 -3.39 2.94 -28.68
C ILE A 394 -2.18 3.53 -29.40
N LYS A 395 -1.71 4.73 -29.00
CA LYS A 395 -0.51 5.36 -29.53
C LYS A 395 0.77 4.83 -28.87
N CYS A 396 0.65 4.00 -27.83
CA CYS A 396 1.79 3.41 -27.15
C CYS A 396 2.64 2.60 -28.14
N LYS A 397 3.92 2.95 -28.25
CA LYS A 397 4.82 2.31 -29.22
C LYS A 397 4.99 0.82 -28.99
N PHE A 398 4.75 0.32 -27.76
CA PHE A 398 4.88 -1.09 -27.41
C PHE A 398 3.70 -1.95 -27.91
N LEU A 399 2.69 -1.34 -28.55
CA LEU A 399 1.59 -2.03 -29.23
C LEU A 399 1.74 -2.08 -30.76
N LYS A 400 2.82 -1.52 -31.31
CA LYS A 400 3.06 -1.48 -32.76
C LYS A 400 3.82 -2.72 -33.21
N ASP A 401 3.61 -3.19 -34.43
CA ASP A 401 4.24 -4.43 -34.92
C ASP A 401 5.77 -4.31 -35.10
N ASN A 402 6.31 -3.11 -35.37
CA ASN A 402 7.73 -2.90 -35.71
C ASN A 402 8.64 -2.56 -34.51
N ILE A 403 8.46 -3.21 -33.34
CA ILE A 403 9.25 -2.87 -32.12
C ILE A 403 10.68 -3.44 -32.16
N GLU A 404 10.95 -4.45 -32.99
CA GLU A 404 12.24 -5.17 -33.02
C GLU A 404 13.47 -4.26 -33.26
N HIS A 405 13.27 -3.05 -33.77
CA HIS A 405 14.37 -2.13 -34.11
C HIS A 405 14.77 -1.12 -33.01
N TYR A 406 14.14 -1.14 -31.83
CA TYR A 406 14.50 -0.18 -30.77
C TYR A 406 15.62 -0.69 -29.89
N ASN A 407 16.72 0.08 -29.76
CA ASN A 407 17.74 -0.19 -28.74
C ASN A 407 17.33 0.33 -27.36
N TYR A 408 17.13 -0.58 -26.42
CA TYR A 408 16.75 -0.29 -25.03
C TYR A 408 17.85 -0.57 -24.01
N ILE A 409 18.99 -1.14 -24.43
CA ILE A 409 20.11 -1.43 -23.55
C ILE A 409 20.78 -0.10 -23.17
N PRO A 410 20.77 0.31 -21.90
CA PRO A 410 21.44 1.52 -21.46
C PRO A 410 22.97 1.34 -21.47
N ASN A 411 23.71 2.43 -21.69
CA ASN A 411 25.19 2.40 -21.75
C ASN A 411 25.85 1.80 -20.49
N PHE A 412 25.22 1.89 -19.33
CA PHE A 412 25.74 1.32 -18.07
C PHE A 412 25.64 -0.21 -17.98
N MET A 413 24.99 -0.88 -18.94
CA MET A 413 24.98 -2.35 -19.04
C MET A 413 26.21 -2.89 -19.78
N ASN A 414 27.01 -2.01 -20.43
CA ASN A 414 28.18 -2.39 -21.22
C ASN A 414 29.50 -2.29 -20.43
N TYR A 415 29.43 -2.08 -19.11
CA TYR A 415 30.59 -1.88 -18.21
C TYR A 415 30.51 -2.78 -17.00
#